data_AF-A0A1S9BR68-F1
#
_entry.id   AF-A0A1S9BR68-F1
#
_cell.length_a   1.000
_cell.length_b   1.000
_cell.length_c   1.000
_cell.angle_alpha   90.00
_cell.angle_beta   90.00
_cell.angle_gamma   90.00
#
_symmetry.space_group_name_H-M   'P 1'
#
loop_
_entity.id
_entity.type
_entity.pdbx_description
1 polymer ?
#
loop_
_entity_poly.entity_id
_entity_poly.type
_entity_poly.pdbx_seq_one_letter_code
_entity_poly.pdbx_strand_id
1 'polypeptide(L)' 'MKNNEIIKKVAIEVFGDESVELHTLSGWSAMVGDFVVKSGERGIECMLWRKDGEGSNNQFYLSKCYLFSREQLVLREKDA' A
#
# COMPACT_ATOMS: atom_id res chain seq x y z
N MET A 1 -19.94 -1.57 7.36
CA MET A 1 -19.06 -1.04 6.30
C MET A 1 -17.64 -1.10 6.82
N LYS A 2 -16.74 -1.76 6.10
CA LYS A 2 -15.34 -1.91 6.51
C LYS A 2 -14.56 -0.63 6.17
N ASN A 3 -13.47 -0.34 6.88
CA ASN A 3 -12.70 0.90 6.67
C ASN A 3 -12.21 1.08 5.23
N ASN A 4 -11.87 -0.02 4.54
CA ASN A 4 -11.46 0.00 3.14
C ASN A 4 -12.57 0.45 2.19
N GLU A 5 -13.83 0.07 2.44
CA GLU A 5 -14.99 0.50 1.65
C GLU A 5 -15.24 2.00 1.83
N ILE A 6 -15.03 2.52 3.05
CA ILE A 6 -15.14 3.95 3.35
C ILE A 6 -14.05 4.72 2.60
N ILE A 7 -12.80 4.28 2.69
CA ILE A 7 -11.66 4.93 2.02
C ILE A 7 -11.89 4.96 0.51
N LYS A 8 -12.34 3.86 -0.09
CA LYS A 8 -12.66 3.80 -1.52
C LYS A 8 -13.78 4.76 -1.90
N LYS A 9 -14.87 4.80 -1.12
CA LYS A 9 -15.99 5.71 -1.37
C LYS A 9 -15.56 7.17 -1.32
N VAL A 10 -14.78 7.55 -0.29
CA VAL A 10 -14.26 8.93 -0.15
C VAL A 10 -13.30 9.27 -1.28
N ALA A 11 -12.43 8.34 -1.69
CA ALA A 11 -11.51 8.57 -2.81
C ALA A 11 -12.28 8.86 -4.11
N ILE A 12 -13.33 8.10 -4.41
CA ILE A 12 -14.18 8.34 -5.59
C ILE A 12 -14.93 9.67 -5.46
N GLU A 13 -15.44 10.00 -4.27
CA GLU A 13 -16.17 11.26 -4.05
C GLU A 13 -15.28 12.50 -4.22
N VAL A 14 -14.01 12.42 -3.80
CA VAL A 14 -13.07 13.55 -3.85
C VAL A 14 -12.33 13.64 -5.18
N PHE A 15 -11.93 12.51 -5.75
CA PHE A 15 -11.05 12.44 -6.92
C PHE A 15 -11.72 11.85 -8.17
N GLY A 16 -12.99 11.43 -8.07
CA GLY A 16 -13.72 10.82 -9.17
C GLY A 16 -13.26 9.39 -9.50
N ASP A 17 -13.72 8.89 -10.65
CA ASP A 17 -13.38 7.56 -11.16
C ASP A 17 -11.91 7.44 -11.62
N GLU A 18 -11.16 8.54 -11.63
CA GLU A 18 -9.72 8.57 -11.92
C GLU A 18 -8.85 8.22 -10.69
N SER A 19 -9.45 7.93 -9.54
CA SER A 19 -8.70 7.56 -8.34
C SER A 19 -7.93 6.25 -8.55
N VAL A 20 -6.61 6.27 -8.32
CA VAL A 20 -5.75 5.10 -8.42
C VAL A 20 -5.44 4.59 -7.01
N GLU A 21 -5.78 3.33 -6.75
CA GLU A 21 -5.45 2.68 -5.48
C GLU A 21 -3.94 2.35 -5.45
N LEU A 22 -3.22 3.06 -4.58
CA LEU A 22 -1.79 2.90 -4.41
C LEU A 22 -1.48 2.48 -2.97
N HIS A 23 -0.62 1.48 -2.81
CA HIS A 23 -0.15 1.07 -1.49
C HIS A 23 1.31 0.63 -1.54
N THR A 24 2.00 0.71 -0.41
CA THR A 24 3.24 -0.05 -0.19
C THR A 24 3.01 -1.55 -0.40
N LEU A 25 4.06 -2.26 -0.81
CA LEU A 25 4.01 -3.72 -1.00
C LEU A 25 3.54 -4.45 0.27
N SER A 26 3.98 -4.00 1.44
CA SER A 26 3.56 -4.55 2.73
C SER A 26 2.08 -4.34 3.01
N GLY A 27 1.52 -3.20 2.62
CA GLY A 27 0.10 -2.93 2.81
C GLY A 27 -0.79 -3.73 1.86
N TRP A 28 -0.37 -3.89 0.60
CA TRP A 28 -1.01 -4.85 -0.30
C TRP A 28 -0.99 -6.26 0.28
N SER A 29 0.17 -6.66 0.83
CA SER A 29 0.34 -8.01 1.38
C SER A 29 -0.54 -8.28 2.60
N ALA A 30 -0.77 -7.26 3.43
CA ALA A 30 -1.67 -7.34 4.57
C ALA A 30 -3.15 -7.51 4.18
N MET A 31 -3.54 -7.13 2.97
CA MET A 31 -4.95 -7.18 2.52
C MET A 31 -5.33 -8.47 1.80
N VAL A 32 -4.46 -8.98 0.92
CA VAL A 32 -4.84 -10.05 -0.04
C VAL A 32 -3.87 -11.23 -0.04
N GLY A 33 -2.65 -11.09 0.49
CA GLY A 33 -1.64 -12.15 0.53
C GLY A 33 -0.28 -11.70 0.03
N ASP A 34 0.75 -12.54 0.19
CA ASP A 34 2.14 -12.20 -0.12
C ASP A 34 2.32 -11.78 -1.58
N PHE A 35 2.61 -10.50 -1.83
CA PHE A 35 2.81 -9.95 -3.17
C PHE A 35 4.28 -9.73 -3.49
N VAL A 36 4.60 -9.84 -4.77
CA VAL A 36 5.86 -9.36 -5.35
C VAL A 36 5.59 -8.40 -6.51
N VAL A 37 6.53 -7.49 -6.72
CA VAL A 37 6.49 -6.56 -7.86
C VAL A 37 6.82 -7.32 -9.14
N LYS A 38 6.06 -7.10 -10.21
CA LYS A 38 6.34 -7.69 -11.52
C LYS A 38 7.71 -7.25 -12.03
N SER A 39 8.37 -8.11 -12.78
CA SER A 39 9.67 -7.78 -13.39
C SER A 39 9.56 -6.52 -14.27
N GLY A 40 10.47 -5.57 -14.07
CA GLY A 40 10.54 -4.31 -14.83
C GLY A 40 9.66 -3.18 -14.30
N GLU A 41 8.72 -3.45 -13.39
CA GLU A 41 7.87 -2.41 -12.79
C GLU A 41 8.65 -1.56 -11.77
N ARG A 42 8.27 -0.29 -11.66
CA ARG A 42 8.85 0.66 -10.70
C ARG A 42 7.75 1.31 -9.86
N GLY A 43 7.99 1.37 -8.56
CA GLY A 43 7.09 2.04 -7.64
C GLY A 43 7.27 3.56 -7.66
N ILE A 44 6.24 4.27 -7.24
CA ILE A 44 6.30 5.71 -7.02
C ILE A 44 7.00 5.96 -5.68
N GLU A 45 8.12 6.64 -5.73
CA GLU A 45 8.88 7.00 -4.54
C GLU A 45 8.16 8.09 -3.73
N CYS A 46 8.05 7.90 -2.42
CA CYS A 46 7.47 8.88 -1.52
C CYS A 46 8.07 8.78 -0.10
N MET A 47 7.67 9.71 0.77
CA MET A 47 8.00 9.69 2.19
C MET A 47 6.73 9.43 3.00
N LEU A 48 6.75 8.42 3.87
CA LEU A 48 5.63 8.09 4.76
C LEU A 48 6.06 8.18 6.21
N TRP A 49 5.15 8.66 7.07
CA TRP A 49 5.31 8.56 8.51
C TRP A 49 5.12 7.12 8.96
N ARG A 50 6.14 6.55 9.58
CA ARG A 50 6.11 5.22 10.17
C ARG A 50 6.15 5.32 11.67
N LYS A 51 5.36 4.47 12.34
CA LYS A 51 5.42 4.32 13.79
C LYS A 51 6.70 3.57 14.17
N ASP A 52 7.38 4.08 15.18
CA ASP A 52 8.63 3.50 15.66
C ASP A 52 8.36 2.31 16.61
N GLY A 53 8.01 1.15 16.07
CA GLY A 53 7.85 -0.09 16.83
C GLY A 53 6.80 -0.11 17.96
N GLU A 54 6.64 -1.27 18.61
CA GLU A 54 5.89 -1.38 19.86
C GLU A 54 6.79 -0.98 21.04
N GLY A 55 6.40 0.03 21.80
CA GLY A 55 7.16 0.54 22.94
C GLY A 55 7.72 1.95 22.77
N SER A 56 7.72 2.52 21.56
CA SER A 56 7.92 3.97 21.43
C SER A 56 6.68 4.70 21.91
N ASN A 57 6.89 5.85 22.58
CA ASN A 57 5.83 6.74 23.07
C ASN A 57 5.08 7.43 21.92
N ASN A 58 4.45 6.66 21.02
CA ASN A 58 3.83 7.12 19.79
C ASN A 58 4.77 7.98 18.93
N GLN A 59 6.05 7.59 18.86
CA GLN A 59 7.00 8.30 18.02
C GLN A 59 6.82 7.87 16.56
N PHE A 60 6.91 8.85 15.68
CA PHE A 60 6.86 8.65 14.25
C PHE A 60 8.13 9.19 13.61
N TYR A 61 8.62 8.50 12.60
CA TYR A 61 9.72 8.98 11.77
C TYR A 61 9.30 8.96 10.31
N LEU A 62 9.85 9.88 9.54
CA LEU A 62 9.63 9.95 8.11
C LEU A 62 10.57 8.95 7.42
N SER A 63 10.02 8.08 6.59
CA SER A 63 10.78 7.01 5.94
C SER A 63 10.47 6.96 4.45
N LYS A 64 11.53 6.75 3.66
CA LYS A 64 11.44 6.54 2.22
C LYS A 64 10.70 5.25 1.92
N CYS A 65 9.71 5.33 1.05
CA CYS A 65 8.83 4.23 0.68
C CYS A 65 8.55 4.25 -0.83
N TYR A 66 8.04 3.12 -1.33
CA TYR A 66 7.54 2.99 -2.69
C TYR A 66 6.08 2.54 -2.66
N LEU A 67 5.24 3.21 -3.44
CA LEU A 67 3.84 2.87 -3.65
C LEU A 67 3.69 2.18 -5.01
N PHE A 68 2.80 1.20 -5.05
CA PHE A 68 2.50 0.40 -6.23
C PHE A 68 1.00 0.34 -6.42
N SER A 69 0.55 0.31 -7.67
CA SER A 69 -0.83 -0.08 -7.98
C SER A 69 -0.97 -1.60 -7.97
N ARG A 70 -2.21 -2.10 -7.94
CA ARG A 70 -2.47 -3.55 -7.93
C ARG A 70 -1.98 -4.24 -9.18
N GLU A 71 -2.00 -3.56 -10.33
CA GLU A 71 -1.61 -4.06 -11.65
C GLU A 71 -0.11 -4.31 -11.73
N GLN A 72 0.71 -3.63 -10.92
CA GLN A 72 2.16 -3.79 -10.89
C GLN A 72 2.61 -5.01 -10.09
N LEU A 73 1.68 -5.72 -9.43
CA LEU A 73 1.98 -6.80 -8.48
C LEU A 73 1.42 -8.15 -8.94
N VAL A 74 2.11 -9.22 -8.54
CA VAL A 74 1.64 -10.61 -8.64
C VAL A 74 1.74 -11.28 -7.28
N LEU A 75 0.81 -12.19 -6.97
CA LEU A 75 0.93 -13.00 -5.77
C LEU A 75 2.20 -13.85 -5.89
N ARG A 76 2.97 -13.93 -4.81
CA ARG A 76 4.10 -14.85 -4.74
C ARG A 76 3.51 -16.26 -4.82
N GLU A 77 3.87 -17.01 -5.85
CA GLU A 77 3.60 -18.44 -5.88
C GLU A 77 4.31 -19.06 -4.68
N LYS A 78 3.56 -19.76 -3.82
CA LYS A 78 4.19 -20.63 -2.84
C LYS A 78 4.68 -21.84 -3.64
N ASP A 79 6.00 -22.02 -3.73
CA ASP A 79 6.57 -23.27 -4.24
C ASP A 79 5.84 -24.43 -3.56
N ALA A 80 5.25 -25.31 -4.38
CA ALA A 80 4.49 -26.48 -3.95
C ALA A 80 5.39 -27.59 -3.40
#